data_AF-A0A537GQR7-F1
#
_entry.id   AF-A0A537GQR7-F1
#
_cell.length_a   1.000
_cell.length_b   1.000
_cell.length_c   1.000
_cell.angle_alpha   90.00
_cell.angle_beta   90.00
_cell.angle_gamma   90.00
#
_symmetry.space_group_name_H-M   'P 1'
#
loop_
_entity.id
_entity.type
_entity.pdbx_description
1 polymer ?
#
loop_
_entity_poly.entity_id
_entity_poly.type
_entity_poly.pdbx_seq_one_letter_code
_entity_poly.pdbx_strand_id
1 'polypeptide(L)'
;MPFLLTVVPLDLLGDLFGNVGNITQIAFTLLFILLFFGFGQKLQMRQYMWDIDRGLRRLDVIRGQAKDLTLKTVKEIGKPTSDPMPQLNVLMEQFLITPVDMDPSGIVSKFDHLLDVHEMKFKEDVHRIAPSADPAQLNNLSNLVEASWALNTIYRIIRHFYLLGKKTNSIFIIIQLQALLPLIMQEAEAYLGAARAFAEGQPIGDGIGPLVASRLMKDKSQRKVEKDVIVAETTLEDRRIIALKAEGPGGNVGKPGDAIRSLIEENGGKVSMVVMIDAALKLEGENSGEVSEGIGAAIGGIGTERFKIEEEATKNKIPVYAVIVKESILEAITPMRKEILEAGEKVIERIKSLIVERSKPGDTIIVAGIGNTIGIGQ
;
A
#
# COMPACT_ATOMS: atom_id res chain seq x y z
N MET A 1 -30.32 -93.18 -29.11
CA MET A 1 -30.70 -91.82 -28.68
C MET A 1 -29.51 -91.19 -27.98
N PRO A 2 -28.95 -90.07 -28.46
CA PRO A 2 -27.84 -89.42 -27.78
C PRO A 2 -28.36 -88.55 -26.61
N PHE A 3 -27.69 -88.63 -25.47
CA PHE A 3 -27.92 -87.75 -24.32
C PHE A 3 -27.26 -86.39 -24.59
N LEU A 4 -28.05 -85.31 -24.61
CA LEU A 4 -27.56 -83.93 -24.62
C LEU A 4 -26.91 -83.61 -23.27
N LEU A 5 -25.59 -83.40 -23.28
CA LEU A 5 -24.89 -82.65 -22.24
C LEU A 5 -25.20 -81.16 -22.47
N THR A 6 -26.02 -80.56 -21.59
CA THR A 6 -26.18 -79.11 -21.52
C THR A 6 -24.88 -78.50 -20.98
N VAL A 7 -23.98 -78.15 -21.89
CA VAL A 7 -22.82 -77.30 -21.62
C VAL A 7 -23.38 -75.93 -21.24
N VAL A 8 -23.23 -75.52 -19.98
CA VAL A 8 -23.43 -74.11 -19.59
C VAL A 8 -22.44 -73.30 -20.44
N PRO A 9 -22.89 -72.31 -21.23
CA PRO A 9 -21.98 -71.56 -22.08
C PRO A 9 -20.92 -70.89 -21.21
N LEU A 10 -19.64 -71.15 -21.48
CA LEU A 10 -18.50 -70.50 -20.83
C LEU A 10 -18.60 -68.96 -20.95
N ASP A 11 -19.27 -68.49 -22.01
CA ASP A 11 -19.60 -67.09 -22.26
C ASP A 11 -20.54 -66.48 -21.21
N LEU A 12 -21.50 -67.25 -20.68
CA LEU A 12 -22.45 -66.77 -19.68
C LEU A 12 -21.76 -66.54 -18.32
N LEU A 13 -20.76 -67.37 -17.98
CA LEU A 13 -19.93 -67.22 -16.79
C LEU A 13 -18.91 -66.08 -16.97
N GLY A 14 -18.28 -65.96 -18.15
CA GLY A 14 -17.34 -64.88 -18.47
C GLY A 14 -18.00 -63.49 -18.41
N ASP A 15 -19.23 -63.37 -18.90
CA ASP A 15 -20.01 -62.12 -18.87
C ASP A 15 -20.55 -61.81 -17.46
N LEU A 16 -20.85 -62.84 -16.65
CA LEU A 16 -21.17 -62.67 -15.23
C LEU A 16 -19.96 -62.19 -14.42
N PHE A 17 -18.80 -62.82 -14.58
CA PHE A 17 -17.57 -62.45 -13.85
C PHE A 17 -17.00 -61.10 -14.32
N GLY A 18 -17.11 -60.77 -15.60
CA GLY A 18 -16.77 -59.45 -16.15
C GLY A 18 -17.67 -58.34 -15.61
N ASN A 19 -18.99 -58.57 -15.54
CA ASN A 19 -19.92 -57.62 -14.93
C ASN A 19 -19.72 -57.48 -13.42
N VAL A 20 -19.45 -58.57 -12.69
CA VAL A 20 -19.14 -58.52 -11.25
C VAL A 20 -17.80 -57.80 -11.00
N GLY A 21 -16.79 -58.00 -11.85
CA GLY A 21 -15.53 -57.26 -11.82
C GLY A 21 -15.71 -55.75 -12.04
N ASN A 22 -16.52 -55.36 -13.02
CA ASN A 22 -16.85 -53.96 -13.28
C ASN A 22 -17.68 -53.33 -12.15
N ILE A 23 -18.66 -54.06 -11.62
CA ILE A 23 -19.49 -53.61 -10.48
C ILE A 23 -18.63 -53.43 -9.23
N THR A 24 -17.72 -54.37 -8.95
CA THR A 24 -16.80 -54.26 -7.81
C THR A 24 -15.81 -53.11 -7.98
N GLN A 25 -15.29 -52.89 -9.18
CA GLN A 25 -14.42 -51.74 -9.49
C GLN A 25 -15.17 -50.40 -9.34
N ILE A 26 -16.41 -50.30 -9.82
CA ILE A 26 -17.25 -49.11 -9.65
C ILE A 26 -17.55 -48.89 -8.17
N ALA A 27 -17.92 -49.93 -7.43
CA ALA A 27 -18.16 -49.84 -5.99
C ALA A 27 -16.91 -49.41 -5.21
N PHE A 28 -15.73 -49.95 -5.56
CA PHE A 28 -14.47 -49.55 -4.96
C PHE A 28 -14.10 -48.10 -5.29
N THR A 29 -14.36 -47.66 -6.53
CA THR A 29 -14.13 -46.28 -6.98
C THR A 29 -15.05 -45.32 -6.25
N LEU A 30 -16.33 -45.65 -6.11
CA LEU A 30 -17.31 -44.84 -5.36
C LEU A 30 -16.96 -44.78 -3.86
N LEU A 31 -16.54 -45.90 -3.27
CA LEU A 31 -16.06 -45.95 -1.90
C LEU A 31 -14.80 -45.10 -1.72
N PHE A 32 -13.86 -45.17 -2.66
CA PHE A 32 -12.65 -44.37 -2.65
C PHE A 32 -12.96 -42.86 -2.77
N ILE A 33 -13.87 -42.48 -3.67
CA ILE A 33 -14.36 -41.09 -3.80
C ILE A 33 -15.03 -40.64 -2.49
N LEU A 34 -15.91 -41.46 -1.90
CA LEU A 34 -16.58 -41.13 -0.65
C LEU A 34 -15.60 -40.98 0.52
N LEU A 35 -14.59 -41.83 0.62
CA LEU A 35 -13.55 -41.72 1.64
C LEU A 35 -12.65 -40.50 1.40
N PHE A 36 -12.21 -40.28 0.16
CA PHE A 36 -11.31 -39.19 -0.17
C PHE A 36 -11.98 -37.81 -0.03
N PHE A 37 -13.18 -37.65 -0.58
CA PHE A 37 -13.93 -36.39 -0.46
C PHE A 37 -14.60 -36.24 0.90
N GLY A 38 -15.10 -37.31 1.52
CA GLY A 38 -15.79 -37.22 2.81
C GLY A 38 -14.83 -37.08 4.00
N PHE A 39 -13.80 -37.94 4.08
CA PHE A 39 -12.85 -37.95 5.19
C PHE A 39 -11.65 -37.03 4.92
N GLY A 40 -11.11 -37.04 3.70
CA GLY A 40 -9.99 -36.19 3.31
C GLY A 40 -10.30 -34.71 3.44
N GLN A 41 -11.50 -34.27 3.03
CA GLN A 41 -11.92 -32.86 3.18
C GLN A 41 -11.98 -32.42 4.65
N LYS A 42 -12.47 -33.26 5.56
CA LYS A 42 -12.51 -32.93 7.00
C LYS A 42 -11.12 -32.85 7.61
N LEU A 43 -10.22 -33.74 7.20
CA LEU A 43 -8.84 -33.74 7.66
C LEU A 43 -8.08 -32.50 7.13
N GLN A 44 -8.23 -32.20 5.84
CA GLN A 44 -7.66 -31.01 5.20
C GLN A 44 -8.18 -29.73 5.84
N MET A 45 -9.47 -29.65 6.15
CA MET A 45 -10.06 -28.54 6.89
C MET A 45 -9.43 -28.34 8.27
N ARG A 46 -9.16 -29.43 8.99
CA ARG A 46 -8.48 -29.35 10.29
C ARG A 46 -7.06 -28.81 10.15
N GLN A 47 -6.35 -29.22 9.11
CA GLN A 47 -5.01 -28.72 8.81
C GLN A 47 -5.05 -27.21 8.50
N TYR A 48 -5.92 -26.77 7.59
CA TYR A 48 -6.05 -25.35 7.24
C TYR A 48 -6.43 -24.48 8.43
N MET A 49 -7.36 -24.94 9.27
CA MET A 49 -7.70 -24.22 10.50
C MET A 49 -6.51 -24.10 11.45
N TRP A 50 -5.63 -25.10 11.53
CA TRP A 50 -4.45 -25.03 12.37
C TRP A 50 -3.41 -24.03 11.83
N ASP A 51 -3.18 -24.03 10.52
CA ASP A 51 -2.29 -23.06 9.87
C ASP A 51 -2.79 -21.62 10.05
N ILE A 52 -4.10 -21.39 9.91
CA ILE A 52 -4.73 -20.10 10.19
C ILE A 52 -4.61 -19.72 11.66
N ASP A 53 -4.85 -20.63 12.61
CA ASP A 53 -4.69 -20.35 14.05
C ASP A 53 -3.27 -19.90 14.38
N ARG A 54 -2.26 -20.54 13.77
CA ARG A 54 -0.85 -20.15 13.91
C ARG A 54 -0.59 -18.77 13.32
N GLY A 55 -1.11 -18.49 12.13
CA GLY A 55 -1.02 -17.18 11.49
C GLY A 55 -1.67 -16.08 12.34
N LEU A 56 -2.85 -16.34 12.90
CA LEU A 56 -3.55 -15.41 13.79
C LEU A 56 -2.78 -15.10 15.07
N ARG A 57 -2.15 -16.10 15.69
CA ARG A 57 -1.27 -15.87 16.85
C ARG A 57 -0.08 -14.99 16.49
N ARG A 58 0.51 -15.21 15.31
CA ARG A 58 1.61 -14.36 14.80
C ARG A 58 1.14 -12.93 14.56
N LEU A 59 -0.01 -12.74 13.93
CA LEU A 59 -0.63 -11.41 13.75
C LEU A 59 -0.90 -10.72 15.08
N ASP A 60 -1.38 -11.46 16.08
CA ASP A 60 -1.64 -10.92 17.43
C ASP A 60 -0.37 -10.40 18.09
N VAL A 61 0.74 -11.15 17.97
CA VAL A 61 2.06 -10.75 18.45
C VAL A 61 2.56 -9.51 17.71
N ILE A 62 2.50 -9.49 16.37
CA ILE A 62 2.94 -8.37 15.55
C ILE A 62 2.17 -7.08 15.90
N ARG A 63 0.83 -7.19 15.99
CA ARG A 63 -0.03 -6.09 16.43
C ARG A 63 0.35 -5.61 17.84
N GLY A 64 0.60 -6.53 18.76
CA GLY A 64 1.04 -6.22 20.12
C GLY A 64 2.35 -5.43 20.12
N GLN A 65 3.34 -5.87 19.35
CA GLN A 65 4.63 -5.19 19.23
C GLN A 65 4.50 -3.76 18.69
N ALA A 66 3.67 -3.54 17.66
CA ALA A 66 3.45 -2.19 17.12
C ALA A 66 2.74 -1.27 18.12
N LYS A 67 1.75 -1.81 18.85
CA LYS A 67 1.06 -1.08 19.92
C LYS A 67 2.01 -0.70 21.06
N ASP A 68 2.85 -1.64 21.51
CA ASP A 68 3.82 -1.40 22.58
C ASP A 68 4.89 -0.40 22.15
N LEU A 69 5.37 -0.50 20.91
CA LEU A 69 6.28 0.48 20.30
C LEU A 69 5.64 1.87 20.28
N THR A 70 4.40 1.99 19.79
CA THR A 70 3.67 3.26 19.75
C THR A 70 3.51 3.86 21.14
N LEU A 71 3.10 3.05 22.12
CA LEU A 71 2.95 3.49 23.51
C LEU A 71 4.27 3.99 24.09
N LYS A 72 5.37 3.26 23.83
CA LYS A 72 6.71 3.64 24.26
C LYS A 72 7.12 4.98 23.64
N THR A 73 7.02 5.11 22.32
CA THR A 73 7.41 6.33 21.59
C THR A 73 6.57 7.54 22.01
N VAL A 74 5.26 7.37 22.20
CA VAL A 74 4.37 8.43 22.72
C VAL A 74 4.81 8.88 24.13
N LYS A 75 5.20 7.95 25.01
CA LYS A 75 5.67 8.28 26.36
C LYS A 75 7.03 8.99 26.33
N GLU A 76 7.93 8.57 25.45
CA GLU A 76 9.27 9.15 25.31
C GLU A 76 9.26 10.56 24.71
N ILE A 77 8.53 10.75 23.60
CA ILE A 77 8.47 12.01 22.86
C ILE A 77 7.42 12.96 23.46
N GLY A 78 6.20 12.47 23.63
CA GLY A 78 5.03 13.27 23.98
C GLY A 78 4.96 13.69 25.44
N LYS A 79 5.61 12.93 26.34
CA LYS A 79 5.60 13.11 27.80
C LYS A 79 4.21 13.45 28.36
N PRO A 80 3.19 12.60 28.10
CA PRO A 80 1.83 12.87 28.53
C PRO A 80 1.71 12.89 30.06
N THR A 81 0.79 13.70 30.58
CA THR A 81 0.52 13.83 32.02
C THR A 81 -0.26 12.65 32.61
N SER A 82 -0.98 11.89 31.76
CA SER A 82 -1.74 10.70 32.13
C SER A 82 -1.37 9.51 31.24
N ASP A 83 -1.80 8.30 31.59
CA ASP A 83 -1.59 7.12 30.74
C ASP A 83 -2.30 7.28 29.39
N PRO A 84 -1.56 7.28 28.26
CA PRO A 84 -2.15 7.51 26.93
C PRO A 84 -2.83 6.27 26.34
N MET A 85 -2.75 5.10 27.01
CA MET A 85 -3.25 3.83 26.47
C MET A 85 -4.74 3.84 26.11
N PRO A 86 -5.67 4.40 26.92
CA PRO A 86 -7.09 4.43 26.57
C PRO A 86 -7.35 5.24 25.29
N GLN A 87 -6.74 6.43 25.15
CA GLN A 87 -6.90 7.23 23.94
C GLN A 87 -6.24 6.59 22.72
N LEU A 88 -5.07 5.94 22.90
CA LEU A 88 -4.40 5.20 21.84
C LEU A 88 -5.29 4.06 21.31
N ASN A 89 -5.99 3.32 22.17
CA ASN A 89 -6.92 2.28 21.73
C ASN A 89 -8.06 2.87 20.88
N VAL A 90 -8.58 4.04 21.25
CA VAL A 90 -9.62 4.73 20.47
C VAL A 90 -9.10 5.12 19.09
N LEU A 91 -7.88 5.69 19.02
CA LEU A 91 -7.22 6.01 17.75
C LEU A 91 -7.05 4.77 16.86
N MET A 92 -6.63 3.65 17.43
CA MET A 92 -6.47 2.37 16.72
C MET A 92 -7.79 1.71 16.26
N GLU A 93 -8.95 2.29 16.60
CA GLU A 93 -10.27 1.85 16.18
C GLU A 93 -11.04 2.90 15.35
N GLN A 94 -10.40 4.03 15.02
CA GLN A 94 -11.02 5.03 14.15
C GLN A 94 -11.32 4.46 12.77
N PHE A 95 -12.33 5.03 12.10
CA PHE A 95 -12.74 4.65 10.76
C PHE A 95 -13.24 5.88 10.00
N LEU A 96 -13.05 5.86 8.68
CA LEU A 96 -13.55 6.86 7.76
C LEU A 96 -14.76 6.28 7.01
N ILE A 97 -15.87 7.02 6.98
CA ILE A 97 -17.01 6.68 6.13
C ILE A 97 -16.82 7.40 4.79
N THR A 98 -16.82 6.64 3.70
CA THR A 98 -16.70 7.20 2.36
C THR A 98 -17.98 7.94 1.94
N PRO A 99 -17.90 9.00 1.14
CA PRO A 99 -19.07 9.70 0.63
C PRO A 99 -19.92 8.77 -0.27
N VAL A 100 -21.21 9.09 -0.40
CA VAL A 100 -22.13 8.37 -1.29
C VAL A 100 -21.71 8.60 -2.75
N ASP A 101 -21.69 7.52 -3.53
CA ASP A 101 -21.24 7.47 -4.93
C ASP A 101 -22.36 7.73 -5.96
N MET A 102 -23.61 7.89 -5.51
CA MET A 102 -24.79 8.18 -6.34
C MET A 102 -24.68 9.50 -7.14
N ASP A 103 -23.85 10.46 -6.71
CA ASP A 103 -23.51 11.69 -7.44
C ASP A 103 -22.04 11.65 -7.87
N PRO A 104 -21.75 11.21 -9.12
CA PRO A 104 -20.38 11.06 -9.60
C PRO A 104 -19.65 12.39 -9.80
N SER A 105 -20.38 13.49 -10.05
CA SER A 105 -19.79 14.77 -10.48
C SER A 105 -19.12 15.56 -9.35
N GLY A 106 -19.52 15.32 -8.10
CA GLY A 106 -18.98 16.00 -6.92
C GLY A 106 -18.28 15.08 -5.92
N ILE A 107 -18.09 13.79 -6.25
CA ILE A 107 -17.55 12.81 -5.30
C ILE A 107 -16.12 13.16 -4.86
N VAL A 108 -15.29 13.64 -5.78
CA VAL A 108 -13.88 13.95 -5.52
C VAL A 108 -13.75 15.06 -4.47
N SER A 109 -14.45 16.18 -4.64
CA SER A 109 -14.40 17.30 -3.67
C SER A 109 -14.96 16.92 -2.30
N LYS A 110 -16.02 16.09 -2.26
CA LYS A 110 -16.55 15.56 -0.99
C LYS A 110 -15.52 14.67 -0.29
N PHE A 111 -14.83 13.82 -1.06
CA PHE A 111 -13.80 12.93 -0.52
C PHE A 111 -12.59 13.73 -0.02
N ASP A 112 -12.11 14.72 -0.79
CA ASP A 112 -11.01 15.60 -0.40
C ASP A 112 -11.31 16.34 0.91
N HIS A 113 -12.53 16.89 1.04
CA HIS A 113 -12.96 17.52 2.29
C HIS A 113 -12.97 16.55 3.49
N LEU A 114 -13.46 15.33 3.30
CA LEU A 114 -13.47 14.31 4.37
C LEU A 114 -12.05 13.89 4.77
N LEU A 115 -11.12 13.81 3.82
CA LEU A 115 -9.71 13.52 4.09
C LEU A 115 -9.04 14.64 4.88
N ASP A 116 -9.32 15.90 4.53
CA ASP A 116 -8.82 17.05 5.30
C ASP A 116 -9.31 17.05 6.75
N VAL A 117 -10.60 16.79 6.95
CA VAL A 117 -11.21 16.71 8.28
C VAL A 117 -10.63 15.53 9.06
N HIS A 118 -10.45 14.38 8.41
CA HIS A 118 -9.83 13.22 9.01
C HIS A 118 -8.39 13.51 9.45
N GLU A 119 -7.57 14.05 8.56
CA GLU A 119 -6.16 14.36 8.84
C GLU A 119 -6.01 15.38 9.98
N MET A 120 -6.80 16.47 9.94
CA MET A 120 -6.79 17.51 10.97
C MET A 120 -7.16 16.93 12.34
N LYS A 121 -8.31 16.24 12.42
CA LYS A 121 -8.78 15.63 13.66
C LYS A 121 -7.80 14.57 14.18
N PHE A 122 -7.23 13.77 13.28
CA PHE A 122 -6.29 12.72 13.63
C PHE A 122 -5.02 13.32 14.26
N LYS A 123 -4.40 14.31 13.61
CA LYS A 123 -3.23 15.03 14.15
C LYS A 123 -3.53 15.68 15.50
N GLU A 124 -4.72 16.28 15.68
CA GLU A 124 -5.14 16.85 16.98
C GLU A 124 -5.29 15.78 18.08
N ASP A 125 -5.88 14.63 17.77
CA ASP A 125 -6.04 13.54 18.72
C ASP A 125 -4.69 12.91 19.09
N VAL A 126 -3.76 12.79 18.13
CA VAL A 126 -2.37 12.36 18.38
C VAL A 126 -1.64 13.40 19.24
N HIS A 127 -1.80 14.69 18.96
CA HIS A 127 -1.19 15.75 19.78
C HIS A 127 -1.70 15.73 21.22
N ARG A 128 -2.98 15.37 21.44
CA ARG A 128 -3.56 15.24 22.79
C ARG A 128 -2.88 14.15 23.61
N ILE A 129 -2.42 13.06 22.99
CA ILE A 129 -1.67 11.99 23.68
C ILE A 129 -0.16 12.25 23.71
N ALA A 130 0.34 13.19 22.90
CA ALA A 130 1.74 13.55 22.82
C ALA A 130 1.95 15.09 22.77
N PRO A 131 1.61 15.82 23.86
CA PRO A 131 1.56 17.29 23.84
C PRO A 131 2.93 17.96 23.67
N SER A 132 4.03 17.27 24.00
CA SER A 132 5.39 17.82 23.90
C SER A 132 6.06 17.59 22.54
N ALA A 133 5.40 16.90 21.60
CA ALA A 133 5.98 16.59 20.29
C ALA A 133 6.08 17.85 19.42
N ASP A 134 7.24 18.05 18.79
CA ASP A 134 7.40 19.07 17.74
C ASP A 134 6.59 18.69 16.47
N PRO A 135 6.41 19.59 15.48
CA PRO A 135 5.60 19.30 14.30
C PRO A 135 6.08 18.07 13.49
N ALA A 136 7.40 17.87 13.36
CA ALA A 136 7.94 16.73 12.62
C ALA A 136 7.76 15.42 13.40
N GLN A 137 7.97 15.46 14.70
CA GLN A 137 7.70 14.36 15.62
C GLN A 137 6.21 14.00 15.66
N LEU A 138 5.32 15.00 15.62
CA LEU A 138 3.87 14.80 15.60
C LEU A 138 3.43 14.08 14.32
N ASN A 139 4.01 14.45 13.17
CA ASN A 139 3.80 13.77 11.91
C ASN A 139 4.29 12.31 11.97
N ASN A 140 5.51 12.07 12.46
CA ASN A 140 6.04 10.71 12.65
C ASN A 140 5.17 9.86 13.60
N LEU A 141 4.73 10.44 14.72
CA LEU A 141 3.83 9.79 15.66
C LEU A 141 2.48 9.47 15.02
N SER A 142 1.96 10.36 14.16
CA SER A 142 0.71 10.14 13.43
C SER A 142 0.85 8.92 12.51
N ASN A 143 1.91 8.84 11.70
CA ASN A 143 2.15 7.67 10.86
C ASN A 143 2.39 6.38 11.67
N LEU A 144 3.04 6.48 12.83
CA LEU A 144 3.22 5.35 13.75
C LEU A 144 1.87 4.82 14.29
N VAL A 145 0.96 5.71 14.67
CA VAL A 145 -0.39 5.35 15.08
C VAL A 145 -1.16 4.73 13.91
N GLU A 146 -1.05 5.28 12.70
CA GLU A 146 -1.65 4.70 11.48
C GLU A 146 -1.15 3.28 11.19
N ALA A 147 0.16 3.03 11.30
CA ALA A 147 0.72 1.69 11.13
C ALA A 147 0.18 0.69 12.18
N SER A 148 0.05 1.13 13.43
CA SER A 148 -0.55 0.32 14.50
C SER A 148 -2.04 0.07 14.28
N TRP A 149 -2.78 1.08 13.80
CA TRP A 149 -4.17 0.98 13.39
C TRP A 149 -4.35 -0.04 12.25
N ALA A 150 -3.49 0.01 11.22
CA ALA A 150 -3.53 -0.93 10.10
C ALA A 150 -3.34 -2.37 10.57
N LEU A 151 -2.34 -2.63 11.43
CA LEU A 151 -2.11 -3.94 12.04
C LEU A 151 -3.27 -4.43 12.90
N ASN A 152 -3.90 -3.54 13.67
CA ASN A 152 -5.08 -3.87 14.45
C ASN A 152 -6.26 -4.23 13.54
N THR A 153 -6.45 -3.50 12.46
CA THR A 153 -7.50 -3.74 11.45
C THR A 153 -7.30 -5.08 10.75
N ILE A 154 -6.08 -5.38 10.28
CA ILE A 154 -5.73 -6.68 9.68
C ILE A 154 -6.09 -7.80 10.66
N TYR A 155 -5.57 -7.77 11.89
CA TYR A 155 -5.86 -8.80 12.89
C TYR A 155 -7.36 -9.01 13.13
N ARG A 156 -8.12 -7.92 13.31
CA ARG A 156 -9.57 -7.98 13.55
C ARG A 156 -10.33 -8.62 12.40
N ILE A 157 -10.01 -8.24 11.16
CA ILE A 157 -10.66 -8.76 9.95
C ILE A 157 -10.36 -10.25 9.77
N ILE A 158 -9.09 -10.66 9.86
CA ILE A 158 -8.70 -12.07 9.70
C ILE A 158 -9.32 -12.93 10.81
N ARG A 159 -9.31 -12.43 12.05
CA ARG A 159 -9.94 -13.13 13.17
C ARG A 159 -11.44 -13.27 12.97
N HIS A 160 -12.11 -12.25 12.44
CA HIS A 160 -13.53 -12.32 12.11
C HIS A 160 -13.83 -13.43 11.11
N PHE A 161 -13.12 -13.47 9.97
CA PHE A 161 -13.34 -14.49 8.94
C PHE A 161 -12.98 -15.91 9.42
N TYR A 162 -11.94 -16.06 10.24
CA TYR A 162 -11.62 -17.35 10.86
C TYR A 162 -12.76 -17.86 11.77
N LEU A 163 -13.28 -16.99 12.65
CA LEU A 163 -14.39 -17.34 13.53
C LEU A 163 -15.68 -17.61 12.75
N LEU A 164 -15.94 -16.84 11.69
CA LEU A 164 -17.08 -17.03 10.80
C LEU A 164 -17.00 -18.39 10.09
N GLY A 165 -15.83 -18.73 9.52
CA GLY A 165 -15.58 -20.02 8.89
C GLY A 165 -15.76 -21.19 9.86
N LYS A 166 -15.26 -21.04 11.10
CA LYS A 166 -15.43 -22.05 12.16
C LYS A 166 -16.89 -22.22 12.58
N LYS A 167 -17.63 -21.12 12.74
CA LYS A 167 -19.04 -21.13 13.17
C LYS A 167 -19.97 -21.71 12.10
N THR A 168 -19.72 -21.37 10.83
CA THR A 168 -20.55 -21.81 9.69
C THR A 168 -20.11 -23.16 9.11
N ASN A 169 -18.96 -23.69 9.55
CA ASN A 169 -18.29 -24.84 8.95
C ASN A 169 -18.09 -24.69 7.42
N SER A 170 -17.89 -23.45 6.96
CA SER A 170 -17.74 -23.13 5.54
C SER A 170 -16.31 -23.38 5.09
N ILE A 171 -16.11 -24.43 4.29
CA ILE A 171 -14.81 -24.78 3.71
C ILE A 171 -14.25 -23.65 2.82
N PHE A 172 -15.11 -22.97 2.07
CA PHE A 172 -14.67 -21.93 1.15
C PHE A 172 -14.08 -20.72 1.87
N ILE A 173 -14.62 -20.34 3.04
CA ILE A 173 -14.06 -19.25 3.85
C ILE A 173 -12.68 -19.64 4.36
N ILE A 174 -12.53 -20.87 4.85
CA ILE A 174 -11.25 -21.36 5.39
C ILE A 174 -10.18 -21.49 4.31
N ILE A 175 -10.52 -22.01 3.13
CA ILE A 175 -9.58 -22.13 2.01
C ILE A 175 -9.12 -20.75 1.53
N GLN A 176 -10.04 -19.80 1.34
CA GLN A 176 -9.69 -18.43 0.93
C GLN A 176 -8.76 -17.77 1.94
N LEU A 177 -9.07 -17.91 3.24
CA LEU A 177 -8.25 -17.34 4.30
C LEU A 177 -6.85 -17.98 4.35
N GLN A 178 -6.76 -19.30 4.21
CA GLN A 178 -5.48 -20.01 4.18
C GLN A 178 -4.64 -19.63 2.96
N ALA A 179 -5.26 -19.48 1.79
CA ALA A 179 -4.57 -19.11 0.56
C ALA A 179 -4.01 -17.68 0.61
N LEU A 180 -4.74 -16.73 1.22
CA LEU A 180 -4.31 -15.34 1.35
C LEU A 180 -3.37 -15.10 2.55
N LEU A 181 -3.30 -16.02 3.51
CA LEU A 181 -2.54 -15.85 4.75
C LEU A 181 -1.07 -15.45 4.54
N PRO A 182 -0.32 -15.99 3.56
CA PRO A 182 1.05 -15.55 3.30
C PRO A 182 1.14 -14.08 2.89
N LEU A 183 0.25 -13.61 2.02
CA LEU A 183 0.21 -12.22 1.56
C LEU A 183 -0.14 -11.28 2.72
N ILE A 184 -1.16 -11.65 3.51
CA ILE A 184 -1.53 -10.92 4.72
C ILE A 184 -0.36 -10.84 5.70
N MET A 185 0.42 -11.93 5.82
CA MET A 185 1.56 -11.91 6.72
C MET A 185 2.68 -10.99 6.23
N GLN A 186 2.97 -11.00 4.94
CA GLN A 186 3.95 -10.09 4.34
C GLN A 186 3.54 -8.63 4.56
N GLU A 187 2.26 -8.31 4.38
CA GLU A 187 1.71 -6.97 4.63
C GLU A 187 1.83 -6.58 6.11
N ALA A 188 1.49 -7.47 7.04
CA ALA A 188 1.63 -7.21 8.48
C ALA A 188 3.10 -7.01 8.90
N GLU A 189 4.03 -7.77 8.32
CA GLU A 189 5.46 -7.57 8.58
C GLU A 189 5.97 -6.24 8.01
N ALA A 190 5.47 -5.84 6.84
CA ALA A 190 5.76 -4.53 6.27
C ALA A 190 5.27 -3.39 7.17
N TYR A 191 4.04 -3.44 7.66
CA TYR A 191 3.52 -2.44 8.60
C TYR A 191 4.28 -2.40 9.94
N LEU A 192 4.77 -3.55 10.42
CA LEU A 192 5.63 -3.56 11.61
C LEU A 192 6.98 -2.89 11.33
N GLY A 193 7.56 -3.14 10.16
CA GLY A 193 8.78 -2.44 9.71
C GLY A 193 8.56 -0.94 9.56
N ALA A 194 7.41 -0.53 9.02
CA ALA A 194 6.98 0.85 8.93
C ALA A 194 6.85 1.51 10.31
N ALA A 195 6.20 0.83 11.26
CA ALA A 195 6.10 1.32 12.64
C ALA A 195 7.49 1.58 13.26
N ARG A 196 8.48 0.73 12.99
CA ARG A 196 9.86 0.97 13.44
C ARG A 196 10.48 2.18 12.76
N ALA A 197 10.32 2.32 11.44
CA ALA A 197 10.81 3.47 10.69
C ALA A 197 10.20 4.79 11.20
N PHE A 198 8.87 4.82 11.41
CA PHE A 198 8.15 5.98 11.94
C PHE A 198 8.58 6.33 13.36
N ALA A 199 8.79 5.34 14.22
CA ALA A 199 9.27 5.57 15.58
C ALA A 199 10.68 6.19 15.61
N GLU A 200 11.54 5.83 14.67
CA GLU A 200 12.93 6.29 14.60
C GLU A 200 13.15 7.49 13.66
N GLY A 201 12.14 7.92 12.90
CA GLY A 201 12.29 9.00 11.91
C GLY A 201 13.12 8.60 10.68
N GLN A 202 13.20 7.30 10.35
CA GLN A 202 14.00 6.81 9.24
C GLN A 202 13.30 6.98 7.89
N PRO A 203 14.03 7.32 6.81
CA PRO A 203 13.45 7.39 5.47
C PRO A 203 12.97 6.02 5.00
N ILE A 204 11.82 5.99 4.33
CA ILE A 204 11.20 4.78 3.76
C ILE A 204 11.28 4.78 2.22
N GLY A 205 11.03 3.63 1.58
CA GLY A 205 11.11 3.48 0.12
C GLY A 205 10.29 4.50 -0.67
N ASP A 206 9.04 4.74 -0.23
CA ASP A 206 8.11 5.74 -0.78
C ASP A 206 8.70 7.16 -0.80
N GLY A 207 9.70 7.44 0.04
CA GLY A 207 10.41 8.71 0.08
C GLY A 207 11.34 8.99 -1.11
N ILE A 208 11.47 8.09 -2.10
CA ILE A 208 12.40 8.30 -3.23
C ILE A 208 12.06 9.54 -4.07
N GLY A 209 10.78 9.84 -4.30
CA GLY A 209 10.34 11.06 -4.97
C GLY A 209 10.78 12.32 -4.22
N PRO A 210 10.40 12.49 -2.94
CA PRO A 210 10.85 13.59 -2.09
C PRO A 210 12.37 13.69 -1.99
N LEU A 211 13.08 12.56 -1.96
CA LEU A 211 14.53 12.53 -1.93
C LEU A 211 15.13 13.16 -3.18
N VAL A 212 14.65 12.77 -4.37
CA VAL A 212 15.13 13.36 -5.63
C VAL A 212 14.80 14.86 -5.70
N ALA A 213 13.58 15.25 -5.32
CA ALA A 213 13.21 16.66 -5.25
C ALA A 213 14.12 17.44 -4.28
N SER A 214 14.42 16.90 -3.09
CA SER A 214 15.31 17.54 -2.12
C SER A 214 16.72 17.77 -2.69
N ARG A 215 17.25 16.84 -3.52
CA ARG A 215 18.54 17.02 -4.20
C ARG A 215 18.52 18.18 -5.20
N LEU A 216 17.38 18.41 -5.87
CA LEU A 216 17.21 19.56 -6.78
C LEU A 216 17.04 20.88 -6.03
N MET A 217 16.51 20.84 -4.80
CA MET A 217 16.29 22.00 -3.93
C MET A 217 17.52 22.41 -3.12
N LYS A 218 18.55 21.55 -3.08
CA LYS A 218 19.76 21.75 -2.28
C LYS A 218 20.43 23.09 -2.62
N ASP A 219 20.78 23.84 -1.58
CA ASP A 219 21.43 25.16 -1.65
C ASP A 219 20.59 26.24 -2.39
N LYS A 220 19.27 26.05 -2.51
CA LYS A 220 18.33 27.00 -3.12
C LYS A 220 17.40 27.64 -2.08
N SER A 221 16.86 28.81 -2.41
CA SER A 221 15.82 29.45 -1.58
C SER A 221 14.52 28.66 -1.68
N GLN A 222 13.96 28.30 -0.53
CA GLN A 222 12.74 27.51 -0.41
C GLN A 222 11.58 28.38 0.04
N ARG A 223 10.38 28.12 -0.49
CA ARG A 223 9.14 28.75 -0.02
C ARG A 223 8.02 27.72 0.11
N LYS A 224 7.06 28.01 0.98
CA LYS A 224 5.80 27.24 1.10
C LYS A 224 4.79 27.75 0.07
N VAL A 225 3.99 26.86 -0.51
CA VAL A 225 2.96 27.21 -1.51
C VAL A 225 1.57 26.83 -1.03
N GLU A 226 1.35 25.54 -0.76
CA GLU A 226 0.08 24.98 -0.28
C GLU A 226 0.31 24.08 0.93
N LYS A 227 -0.78 23.53 1.51
CA LYS A 227 -0.78 22.71 2.73
C LYS A 227 0.36 21.67 2.70
N ASP A 228 1.35 21.92 3.54
CA ASP A 228 2.56 21.12 3.73
C ASP A 228 3.36 20.81 2.45
N VAL A 229 3.41 21.73 1.49
CA VAL A 229 4.26 21.62 0.27
C VAL A 229 5.27 22.76 0.21
N ILE A 230 6.51 22.38 -0.06
CA ILE A 230 7.63 23.30 -0.25
C ILE A 230 8.14 23.25 -1.69
N VAL A 231 8.60 24.40 -2.18
CA VAL A 231 9.13 24.54 -3.53
C VAL A 231 10.47 25.27 -3.51
N ALA A 232 11.33 24.94 -4.46
CA ALA A 232 12.54 25.69 -4.74
C ALA A 232 12.72 25.84 -6.25
N GLU A 233 13.30 26.97 -6.63
CA GLU A 233 13.60 27.26 -8.03
C GLU A 233 15.08 27.02 -8.32
N THR A 234 15.34 26.35 -9.45
CA THR A 234 16.68 26.15 -9.98
C THR A 234 16.68 26.30 -11.49
N THR A 235 17.86 26.32 -12.09
CA THR A 235 18.02 26.40 -13.54
C THR A 235 18.73 25.15 -14.05
N LEU A 236 18.27 24.65 -15.20
CA LEU A 236 18.85 23.49 -15.87
C LEU A 236 18.91 23.75 -17.37
N GLU A 237 20.11 23.90 -17.93
CA GLU A 237 20.32 24.18 -19.37
C GLU A 237 19.38 25.29 -19.89
N ASP A 238 19.46 26.47 -19.26
CA ASP A 238 18.64 27.66 -19.56
C ASP A 238 17.12 27.48 -19.41
N ARG A 239 16.67 26.44 -18.71
CA ARG A 239 15.25 26.22 -18.35
C ARG A 239 15.05 26.48 -16.86
N ARG A 240 13.88 27.04 -16.51
CA ARG A 240 13.50 27.27 -15.11
C ARG A 240 12.82 26.02 -14.56
N ILE A 241 13.39 25.44 -13.53
CA ILE A 241 12.87 24.25 -12.85
C ILE A 241 12.28 24.67 -11.51
N ILE A 242 11.02 24.34 -11.28
CA ILE A 242 10.33 24.48 -10.00
C ILE A 242 10.22 23.09 -9.40
N ALA A 243 11.12 22.76 -8.48
CA ALA A 243 11.10 21.50 -7.75
C ALA A 243 10.12 21.60 -6.58
N LEU A 244 9.22 20.64 -6.41
CA LEU A 244 8.30 20.56 -5.28
C LEU A 244 8.36 19.19 -4.57
N LYS A 245 8.11 19.21 -3.26
CA LYS A 245 7.87 18.02 -2.43
C LYS A 245 7.06 18.42 -1.19
N ALA A 246 6.53 17.43 -0.48
CA ALA A 246 5.95 17.68 0.84
C ALA A 246 7.00 18.20 1.85
N GLU A 247 6.54 18.89 2.89
CA GLU A 247 7.37 19.40 3.96
C GLU A 247 7.94 18.23 4.81
N GLY A 248 9.25 18.26 5.06
CA GLY A 248 9.95 17.25 5.87
C GLY A 248 10.78 17.91 6.98
N PRO A 249 11.45 17.11 7.84
CA PRO A 249 11.68 15.66 7.73
C PRO A 249 10.65 14.78 8.46
N GLY A 250 9.54 15.35 8.95
CA GLY A 250 8.44 14.55 9.53
C GLY A 250 7.62 13.87 8.44
N GLY A 251 7.03 12.71 8.75
CA GLY A 251 6.27 11.93 7.78
C GLY A 251 5.05 12.67 7.22
N ASN A 252 5.14 13.08 5.96
CA ASN A 252 4.10 13.85 5.30
C ASN A 252 4.03 13.54 3.80
N VAL A 253 2.82 13.60 3.25
CA VAL A 253 2.55 13.43 1.81
C VAL A 253 2.09 14.73 1.15
N GLY A 254 1.70 15.73 1.94
CA GLY A 254 1.27 17.06 1.47
C GLY A 254 0.07 17.02 0.52
N LYS A 255 -0.18 18.15 -0.15
CA LYS A 255 -1.19 18.30 -1.22
C LYS A 255 -0.55 18.72 -2.54
N PRO A 256 0.15 17.80 -3.24
CA PRO A 256 0.85 18.13 -4.48
C PRO A 256 -0.07 18.57 -5.61
N GLY A 257 -1.33 18.12 -5.64
CA GLY A 257 -2.31 18.55 -6.65
C GLY A 257 -2.71 20.01 -6.49
N ASP A 258 -2.98 20.43 -5.25
CA ASP A 258 -3.24 21.85 -4.95
C ASP A 258 -1.99 22.70 -5.23
N ALA A 259 -0.80 22.23 -4.85
CA ALA A 259 0.44 22.95 -5.09
C ALA A 259 0.77 23.13 -6.58
N ILE A 260 0.58 22.09 -7.40
CA ILE A 260 0.79 22.16 -8.86
C ILE A 260 -0.18 23.17 -9.48
N ARG A 261 -1.46 23.15 -9.05
CA ARG A 261 -2.45 24.13 -9.50
C ARG A 261 -2.00 25.56 -9.18
N SER A 262 -1.64 25.85 -7.94
CA SER A 262 -1.18 27.19 -7.53
C SER A 262 0.06 27.62 -8.29
N LEU A 263 1.02 26.72 -8.54
CA LEU A 263 2.20 27.01 -9.37
C LEU A 263 1.86 27.32 -10.83
N ILE A 264 0.90 26.61 -11.43
CA ILE A 264 0.45 26.90 -12.80
C ILE A 264 -0.22 28.28 -12.87
N GLU A 265 -1.07 28.60 -11.89
CA GLU A 265 -1.75 29.90 -11.77
C GLU A 265 -0.75 31.05 -11.57
N GLU A 266 0.21 30.92 -10.65
CA GLU A 266 1.27 31.91 -10.40
C GLU A 266 2.13 32.19 -11.63
N ASN A 267 2.34 31.19 -12.49
CA ASN A 267 3.10 31.33 -13.74
C ASN A 267 2.22 31.74 -14.94
N GLY A 268 0.97 32.15 -14.69
CA GLY A 268 0.03 32.59 -15.72
C GLY A 268 -0.24 31.52 -16.78
N GLY A 269 -0.24 30.25 -16.38
CA GLY A 269 -0.41 29.09 -17.26
C GLY A 269 0.81 28.75 -18.13
N LYS A 270 1.95 29.44 -17.96
CA LYS A 270 3.16 29.24 -18.79
C LYS A 270 4.07 28.14 -18.27
N VAL A 271 3.52 26.97 -17.97
CA VAL A 271 4.27 25.76 -17.63
C VAL A 271 4.30 24.86 -18.86
N SER A 272 5.48 24.46 -19.31
CA SER A 272 5.62 23.67 -20.54
C SER A 272 5.45 22.18 -20.31
N MET A 273 5.78 21.67 -19.11
CA MET A 273 5.59 20.28 -18.72
C MET A 273 5.64 20.11 -17.19
N VAL A 274 5.02 19.04 -16.71
CA VAL A 274 5.17 18.54 -15.34
C VAL A 274 5.88 17.19 -15.40
N VAL A 275 6.90 16.98 -14.56
CA VAL A 275 7.58 15.70 -14.38
C VAL A 275 7.34 15.24 -12.95
N MET A 276 6.59 14.16 -12.78
CA MET A 276 6.29 13.55 -11.49
C MET A 276 7.24 12.39 -11.22
N ILE A 277 7.71 12.29 -9.98
CA ILE A 277 8.63 11.27 -9.51
C ILE A 277 7.93 10.58 -8.35
N ASP A 278 7.65 9.29 -8.50
CA ASP A 278 6.91 8.51 -7.51
C ASP A 278 7.55 7.13 -7.36
N ALA A 279 7.26 6.47 -6.25
CA ALA A 279 7.53 5.05 -6.12
C ALA A 279 6.34 4.24 -6.63
N ALA A 280 6.58 3.13 -7.30
CA ALA A 280 5.52 2.28 -7.85
C ALA A 280 5.77 0.81 -7.56
N LEU A 281 4.67 0.07 -7.39
CA LEU A 281 4.74 -1.37 -7.14
C LEU A 281 5.38 -2.09 -8.32
N LYS A 282 6.45 -2.81 -8.04
CA LYS A 282 7.12 -3.70 -8.98
C LYS A 282 6.33 -4.98 -9.20
N LEU A 283 6.43 -5.54 -10.39
CA LEU A 283 5.92 -6.87 -10.70
C LEU A 283 6.91 -7.95 -10.23
N GLU A 284 6.39 -9.15 -10.01
CA GLU A 284 7.26 -10.30 -9.75
C GLU A 284 8.16 -10.57 -10.95
N GLY A 285 9.47 -10.61 -10.71
CA GLY A 285 10.51 -10.67 -11.74
C GLY A 285 11.18 -9.34 -12.07
N GLU A 286 10.67 -8.21 -11.57
CA GLU A 286 11.31 -6.89 -11.71
C GLU A 286 12.26 -6.58 -10.54
N ASN A 287 13.30 -5.81 -10.84
CA ASN A 287 14.30 -5.44 -9.84
C ASN A 287 13.85 -4.22 -9.04
N SER A 288 14.17 -4.22 -7.75
CA SER A 288 13.95 -3.05 -6.89
C SER A 288 14.91 -1.92 -7.29
N GLY A 289 14.43 -0.67 -7.33
CA GLY A 289 15.20 0.47 -7.80
C GLY A 289 15.31 0.59 -9.33
N GLU A 290 14.59 -0.25 -10.09
CA GLU A 290 14.49 -0.09 -11.53
C GLU A 290 13.64 1.14 -11.87
N VAL A 291 14.13 1.96 -12.82
CA VAL A 291 13.47 3.21 -13.21
C VAL A 291 12.67 2.97 -14.47
N SER A 292 11.43 3.44 -14.50
CA SER A 292 10.56 3.40 -15.68
C SER A 292 9.89 4.74 -15.92
N GLU A 293 9.45 4.96 -17.15
CA GLU A 293 8.80 6.20 -17.54
C GLU A 293 7.38 5.97 -18.06
N GLY A 294 6.54 6.96 -17.83
CA GLY A 294 5.16 6.96 -18.29
C GLY A 294 4.63 8.37 -18.55
N ILE A 295 3.35 8.40 -18.90
CA ILE A 295 2.57 9.62 -19.13
C ILE A 295 1.38 9.58 -18.17
N GLY A 296 1.10 10.70 -17.51
CA GLY A 296 0.02 10.84 -16.54
C GLY A 296 0.51 11.14 -15.13
N ALA A 297 -0.45 11.43 -14.25
CA ALA A 297 -0.15 11.79 -12.87
C ALA A 297 0.22 10.55 -12.04
N ALA A 298 1.51 10.41 -11.72
CA ALA A 298 2.03 9.35 -10.85
C ALA A 298 1.91 9.77 -9.39
N ILE A 299 0.83 9.35 -8.75
CA ILE A 299 0.57 9.55 -7.33
C ILE A 299 -0.32 8.42 -6.80
N GLY A 300 0.06 7.89 -5.65
CA GLY A 300 -0.74 6.92 -4.89
C GLY A 300 -1.97 7.52 -4.19
N GLY A 301 -2.61 6.69 -3.35
CA GLY A 301 -3.73 7.11 -2.52
C GLY A 301 -5.10 6.99 -3.19
N ILE A 302 -6.07 7.76 -2.68
CA ILE A 302 -7.51 7.60 -2.99
C ILE A 302 -7.88 8.20 -4.36
N GLY A 303 -6.99 9.00 -4.95
CA GLY A 303 -7.14 9.56 -6.30
C GLY A 303 -7.68 10.99 -6.35
N THR A 304 -7.94 11.65 -5.21
CA THR A 304 -8.33 13.06 -5.17
C THR A 304 -7.25 13.98 -5.73
N GLU A 305 -6.00 13.80 -5.29
CA GLU A 305 -4.86 14.56 -5.79
C GLU A 305 -4.56 14.25 -7.26
N ARG A 306 -4.65 12.97 -7.66
CA ARG A 306 -4.51 12.57 -9.07
C ARG A 306 -5.50 13.30 -9.97
N PHE A 307 -6.77 13.35 -9.55
CA PHE A 307 -7.82 14.06 -10.29
C PHE A 307 -7.51 15.56 -10.45
N LYS A 308 -7.10 16.24 -9.37
CA LYS A 308 -6.76 17.68 -9.43
C LYS A 308 -5.63 17.96 -10.41
N ILE A 309 -4.59 17.12 -10.41
CA ILE A 309 -3.45 17.24 -11.33
C ILE A 309 -3.89 17.03 -12.78
N GLU A 310 -4.67 15.98 -13.04
CA GLU A 310 -5.18 15.67 -14.37
C GLU A 310 -6.10 16.77 -14.91
N GLU A 311 -6.99 17.30 -14.06
CA GLU A 311 -7.91 18.39 -14.41
C GLU A 311 -7.16 19.66 -14.81
N GLU A 312 -6.23 20.12 -13.97
CA GLU A 312 -5.47 21.36 -14.24
C GLU A 312 -4.47 21.20 -15.39
N ALA A 313 -3.82 20.03 -15.51
CA ALA A 313 -2.96 19.76 -16.65
C ALA A 313 -3.75 19.74 -17.97
N THR A 314 -4.94 19.13 -17.99
CA THR A 314 -5.79 19.05 -19.18
C THR A 314 -6.32 20.44 -19.58
N LYS A 315 -6.81 21.21 -18.61
CA LYS A 315 -7.31 22.58 -18.80
C LYS A 315 -6.27 23.50 -19.43
N ASN A 316 -5.01 23.38 -19.00
CA ASN A 316 -3.90 24.20 -19.49
C ASN A 316 -3.11 23.54 -20.66
N LYS A 317 -3.49 22.32 -21.07
CA LYS A 317 -2.81 21.52 -22.12
C LYS A 317 -1.34 21.24 -21.82
N ILE A 318 -1.03 21.01 -20.54
CA ILE A 318 0.33 20.72 -20.06
C ILE A 318 0.56 19.21 -20.09
N PRO A 319 1.62 18.71 -20.76
CA PRO A 319 1.98 17.30 -20.71
C PRO A 319 2.50 16.94 -19.31
N VAL A 320 2.00 15.84 -18.75
CA VAL A 320 2.44 15.26 -17.47
C VAL A 320 3.21 13.97 -17.76
N TYR A 321 4.48 13.96 -17.38
CA TYR A 321 5.35 12.80 -17.46
C TYR A 321 5.56 12.21 -16.07
N ALA A 322 5.77 10.90 -16.01
CA ALA A 322 6.06 10.18 -14.79
C ALA A 322 7.39 9.45 -14.90
N VAL A 323 8.20 9.53 -13.84
CA VAL A 323 9.39 8.71 -13.63
C VAL A 323 9.16 7.91 -12.36
N ILE A 324 8.93 6.62 -12.50
CA ILE A 324 8.62 5.73 -11.38
C ILE A 324 9.85 4.92 -10.98
N VAL A 325 10.05 4.76 -9.68
CA VAL A 325 11.04 3.83 -9.12
C VAL A 325 10.30 2.59 -8.61
N LYS A 326 10.65 1.43 -9.16
CA LYS A 326 10.00 0.15 -8.87
C LYS A 326 10.43 -0.39 -7.51
N GLU A 327 9.45 -0.69 -6.66
CA GLU A 327 9.66 -1.31 -5.35
C GLU A 327 8.50 -2.23 -4.96
N SER A 328 8.73 -3.17 -4.05
CA SER A 328 7.66 -3.98 -3.46
C SER A 328 6.90 -3.22 -2.37
N ILE A 329 5.71 -3.68 -2.01
CA ILE A 329 4.94 -3.11 -0.89
C ILE A 329 5.73 -3.08 0.42
N LEU A 330 6.59 -4.09 0.63
CA LEU A 330 7.48 -4.14 1.78
C LEU A 330 8.51 -3.03 1.73
N GLU A 331 9.15 -2.82 0.59
CA GLU A 331 10.18 -1.81 0.41
C GLU A 331 9.64 -0.38 0.53
N ALA A 332 8.41 -0.15 0.05
CA ALA A 332 7.76 1.17 0.08
C ALA A 332 7.60 1.74 1.49
N ILE A 333 7.21 0.90 2.45
CA ILE A 333 6.87 1.36 3.81
C ILE A 333 7.91 1.01 4.86
N THR A 334 8.99 0.30 4.51
CA THR A 334 10.10 -0.02 5.43
C THR A 334 11.32 0.87 5.14
N PRO A 335 12.36 0.87 6.01
CA PRO A 335 13.53 1.71 5.79
C PRO A 335 14.11 1.54 4.38
N MET A 336 14.38 2.67 3.73
CA MET A 336 14.76 2.76 2.33
C MET A 336 15.96 1.86 2.04
N ARG A 337 15.80 0.92 1.11
CA ARG A 337 16.88 0.03 0.70
C ARG A 337 17.93 0.77 -0.12
N LYS A 338 19.16 0.24 -0.10
CA LYS A 338 20.29 0.80 -0.84
C LYS A 338 19.99 0.90 -2.34
N GLU A 339 19.35 -0.10 -2.92
CA GLU A 339 19.01 -0.15 -4.33
C GLU A 339 18.06 0.99 -4.74
N ILE A 340 17.10 1.35 -3.88
CA ILE A 340 16.18 2.47 -4.09
C ILE A 340 16.91 3.80 -3.93
N LEU A 341 17.75 3.92 -2.89
CA LEU A 341 18.56 5.11 -2.66
C LEU A 341 19.50 5.43 -3.84
N GLU A 342 20.14 4.40 -4.40
CA GLU A 342 21.02 4.49 -5.56
C GLU A 342 20.26 4.82 -6.86
N ALA A 343 18.98 4.42 -6.96
CA ALA A 343 18.14 4.77 -8.09
C ALA A 343 17.93 6.30 -8.21
N GLY A 344 18.03 7.05 -7.12
CA GLY A 344 17.85 8.51 -7.13
C GLY A 344 18.78 9.25 -8.10
N GLU A 345 20.03 8.80 -8.29
CA GLU A 345 20.93 9.40 -9.29
C GLU A 345 20.47 9.11 -10.72
N LYS A 346 20.05 7.87 -10.99
CA LYS A 346 19.50 7.46 -12.29
C LYS A 346 18.23 8.25 -12.63
N VAL A 347 17.40 8.52 -11.63
CA VAL A 347 16.18 9.34 -11.78
C VAL A 347 16.56 10.78 -12.15
N ILE A 348 17.54 11.39 -11.48
CA ILE A 348 18.01 12.75 -11.81
C ILE A 348 18.53 12.81 -13.24
N GLU A 349 19.38 11.86 -13.64
CA GLU A 349 19.87 11.77 -15.03
C GLU A 349 18.72 11.65 -16.02
N ARG A 350 17.73 10.81 -15.71
CA ARG A 350 16.60 10.62 -16.61
C ARG A 350 15.70 11.84 -16.71
N ILE A 351 15.44 12.54 -15.60
CA ILE A 351 14.72 13.83 -15.59
C ILE A 351 15.43 14.84 -16.47
N LYS A 352 16.76 14.94 -16.39
CA LYS A 352 17.56 15.83 -17.24
C LYS A 352 17.36 15.51 -18.72
N SER A 353 17.50 14.25 -19.12
CA SER A 353 17.27 13.82 -20.51
C SER A 353 15.85 14.16 -20.97
N LEU A 354 14.84 13.82 -20.18
CA LEU A 354 13.44 14.07 -20.51
C LEU A 354 13.14 15.56 -20.71
N ILE A 355 13.65 16.40 -19.81
CA ILE A 355 13.51 17.86 -19.90
C ILE A 355 14.14 18.36 -21.21
N VAL A 356 15.36 17.94 -21.53
CA VAL A 356 16.06 18.38 -22.75
C VAL A 356 15.34 17.92 -24.02
N GLU A 357 14.82 16.69 -24.04
CA GLU A 357 14.11 16.10 -25.17
C GLU A 357 12.74 16.76 -25.44
N ARG A 358 12.06 17.25 -24.40
CA ARG A 358 10.65 17.66 -24.46
C ARG A 358 10.38 19.14 -24.21
N SER A 359 11.42 19.94 -23.96
CA SER A 359 11.29 21.39 -23.72
C SER A 359 12.39 22.20 -24.40
N LYS A 360 12.18 23.51 -24.48
CA LYS A 360 13.10 24.48 -25.09
C LYS A 360 13.77 25.37 -24.03
N PRO A 361 14.96 25.94 -24.31
CA PRO A 361 15.53 26.99 -23.46
C PRO A 361 14.52 28.13 -23.21
N GLY A 362 14.43 28.59 -21.96
CA GLY A 362 13.46 29.59 -21.50
C GLY A 362 12.14 29.01 -20.98
N ASP A 363 11.89 27.71 -21.15
CA ASP A 363 10.69 27.06 -20.64
C ASP A 363 10.68 26.95 -19.10
N THR A 364 9.47 26.94 -18.51
CA THR A 364 9.25 26.69 -17.08
C THR A 364 8.67 25.30 -16.87
N ILE A 365 9.33 24.52 -16.02
CA ILE A 365 9.07 23.10 -15.81
C ILE A 365 8.84 22.85 -14.33
N ILE A 366 7.81 22.09 -14.00
CA ILE A 366 7.55 21.64 -12.64
C ILE A 366 8.09 20.21 -12.47
N VAL A 367 8.91 19.99 -11.45
CA VAL A 367 9.40 18.65 -11.08
C VAL A 367 8.86 18.30 -9.70
N ALA A 368 8.01 17.27 -9.62
CA ALA A 368 7.30 16.91 -8.41
C ALA A 368 7.81 15.61 -7.80
N GLY A 369 8.42 15.69 -6.63
CA GLY A 369 8.75 14.53 -5.80
C GLY A 369 7.56 14.13 -4.94
N ILE A 370 6.92 13.01 -5.29
CA ILE A 370 5.73 12.47 -4.64
C ILE A 370 6.12 11.30 -3.74
N GLY A 371 5.56 11.27 -2.53
CA GLY A 371 5.80 10.25 -1.52
C GLY A 371 5.99 10.84 -0.12
N ASN A 372 6.21 9.97 0.86
CA ASN A 372 6.36 10.34 2.26
C ASN A 372 7.74 10.95 2.57
N THR A 373 7.75 12.09 3.25
CA THR A 373 8.97 12.87 3.58
C THR A 373 9.65 12.49 4.89
N ILE A 374 9.24 11.40 5.55
CA ILE A 374 9.90 10.97 6.78
C ILE A 374 11.41 10.82 6.57
N GLY A 375 12.20 11.40 7.47
CA GLY A 375 13.67 11.35 7.41
C GLY A 375 14.29 12.12 6.23
N ILE A 376 13.47 12.80 5.41
CA ILE A 376 13.90 13.53 4.21
C ILE A 376 13.61 15.02 4.39
N GLY A 377 14.65 15.74 4.81
CA GLY A 377 14.64 17.20 4.89
C GLY A 377 14.62 17.88 3.52
N GLN A 378 14.76 19.19 3.55
CA GLN A 378 14.80 20.05 2.37
C GLN A 378 16.15 20.70 2.19
#